data_AF-A0A928VC32-F1
#
_entry.id   AF-A0A928VC32-F1
#
_cell.length_a   1.000
_cell.length_b   1.000
_cell.length_c   1.000
_cell.angle_alpha   90.00
_cell.angle_beta   90.00
_cell.angle_gamma   90.00
#
_symmetry.space_group_name_H-M   'P 1'
#
loop_
_entity.id
_entity.type
_entity.pdbx_description
1 polymer ?
#
loop_
_entity_poly.entity_id
_entity_poly.type
_entity_poly.pdbx_seq_one_letter_code
_entity_poly.pdbx_strand_id
1 'polypeptide(L)' 'ILSRSNIIDRIWSLQDPPTEETVKSHIKGLRQKLRGAGAPEDFVETVHGVGYRLRQSK' A
#
# COMPACT_ATOMS: atom_id res chain seq x y z
N ILE A 1 3.86 7.40 -7.72
CA ILE A 1 3.30 6.04 -7.60
C ILE A 1 4.35 5.16 -6.95
N LEU A 2 3.99 4.30 -6.01
CA LEU A 2 4.92 3.38 -5.35
C LEU A 2 4.68 1.96 -5.86
N SER A 3 5.67 1.38 -6.52
CA SER A 3 5.62 -0.02 -6.94
C SER A 3 5.79 -0.96 -5.74
N ARG A 4 5.20 -2.14 -5.84
CA ARG A 4 5.25 -3.18 -4.79
C ARG A 4 6.70 -3.49 -4.37
N SER A 5 7.60 -3.66 -5.34
CA SER A 5 9.03 -3.87 -5.10
C SER A 5 9.68 -2.69 -4.35
N ASN A 6 9.32 -1.43 -4.67
CA ASN A 6 9.86 -0.28 -3.94
C ASN A 6 9.32 -0.18 -2.52
N ILE A 7 8.08 -0.59 -2.28
CA ILE A 7 7.51 -0.64 -0.93
C ILE A 7 8.28 -1.68 -0.10
N ILE A 8 8.54 -2.85 -0.69
CA ILE A 8 9.31 -3.92 -0.04
C ILE A 8 10.71 -3.41 0.31
N ASP A 9 11.44 -2.88 -0.68
CA ASP A 9 12.81 -2.37 -0.53
C ASP A 9 12.93 -1.25 0.53
N ARG A 10 11.95 -0.35 0.59
CA ARG A 10 11.97 0.78 1.54
C ARG A 10 11.57 0.40 2.96
N ILE A 11 10.73 -0.62 3.15
CA ILE A 11 10.18 -0.97 4.46
C ILE A 11 10.96 -2.14 5.09
N TRP A 12 11.42 -3.08 4.27
CA TRP A 12 12.14 -4.27 4.72
C TRP A 12 13.58 -4.26 4.23
N SER A 13 14.50 -3.93 5.13
CA SER A 13 15.95 -4.03 4.92
C SER A 13 16.55 -5.38 5.37
N LEU A 14 15.70 -6.41 5.53
CA LEU A 14 16.09 -7.70 6.09
C LEU A 14 16.58 -8.66 5.01
N GLN A 15 17.35 -9.68 5.42
CA GLN A 15 17.82 -10.75 4.53
C GLN A 15 16.70 -11.51 3.82
N ASP A 16 15.48 -11.51 4.38
CA ASP A 16 14.29 -12.14 3.79
C ASP A 16 13.13 -11.12 3.70
N PRO A 17 13.02 -10.37 2.60
CA PRO A 17 11.92 -9.45 2.41
C PRO A 17 10.62 -10.22 2.11
N PRO A 18 9.46 -9.70 2.55
CA PRO A 18 8.19 -10.33 2.27
C PRO A 18 7.83 -10.27 0.78
N THR A 19 6.91 -11.14 0.37
CA THR A 19 6.42 -11.17 -1.01
C THR A 19 5.48 -10.00 -1.32
N GLU A 20 5.25 -9.76 -2.60
CA GLU A 20 4.27 -8.78 -3.08
C GLU A 20 2.84 -9.04 -2.57
N GLU A 21 2.50 -10.29 -2.26
CA GLU A 21 1.20 -10.65 -1.67
C GLU A 21 1.04 -10.16 -0.25
N THR A 22 2.12 -10.19 0.54
CA THR A 22 2.14 -9.61 1.88
C THR A 22 1.85 -8.12 1.82
N VAL A 23 2.43 -7.40 0.85
CA VAL A 23 2.10 -5.98 0.62
C VAL A 23 0.61 -5.78 0.33
N LYS A 24 -0.02 -6.63 -0.50
CA LYS A 24 -1.47 -6.55 -0.78
C LYS A 24 -2.30 -6.70 0.50
N SER A 25 -1.94 -7.66 1.36
CA SER A 25 -2.61 -7.89 2.64
C SER A 25 -2.48 -6.69 3.59
N HIS A 26 -1.28 -6.11 3.69
CA HIS A 26 -1.06 -4.89 4.47
C HIS A 26 -1.86 -3.70 3.93
N ILE A 27 -1.91 -3.50 2.61
CA ILE A 27 -2.71 -2.43 1.98
C ILE A 27 -4.21 -2.64 2.26
N LYS A 28 -4.71 -3.88 2.24
CA LYS A 28 -6.10 -4.19 2.59
C LYS A 28 -6.42 -3.81 4.04
N GLY A 29 -5.56 -4.19 4.98
CA GLY A 29 -5.71 -3.84 6.39
C GLY A 29 -5.59 -2.33 6.63
N LEU A 30 -4.66 -1.66 5.94
CA LEU A 30 -4.50 -0.21 6.00
C LEU A 30 -5.76 0.52 5.53
N ARG A 31 -6.35 0.12 4.39
CA ARG A 31 -7.62 0.67 3.90
C ARG A 31 -8.75 0.51 4.89
N GLN A 32 -8.87 -0.66 5.53
CA GLN A 32 -9.89 -0.89 6.56
C GLN A 32 -9.73 0.05 7.75
N LYS A 33 -8.49 0.20 8.26
CA LYS A 33 -8.20 1.12 9.38
C LYS A 33 -8.48 2.57 9.00
N LEU A 34 -8.06 3.00 7.81
CA LEU A 34 -8.30 4.35 7.31
C LEU A 34 -9.79 4.66 7.17
N ARG A 35 -10.58 3.72 6.63
CA ARG A 35 -12.04 3.86 6.60
C ARG A 35 -12.65 3.96 7.99
N GLY A 36 -12.18 3.15 8.94
CA GLY A 36 -12.60 3.25 10.34
C GLY A 36 -12.27 4.61 10.98
N ALA A 37 -11.25 5.30 10.48
CA ALA A 37 -10.87 6.65 10.90
C ALA A 37 -11.59 7.78 10.11
N GLY A 38 -12.53 7.45 9.23
CA GLY A 38 -13.28 8.44 8.43
C GLY A 38 -12.59 8.88 7.15
N ALA A 39 -11.51 8.22 6.72
CA ALA A 39 -10.88 8.50 5.44
C ALA A 39 -11.74 7.96 4.26
N PRO A 40 -11.69 8.61 3.09
CA PRO A 40 -12.39 8.13 1.90
C PRO A 40 -11.88 6.76 1.45
N GLU A 41 -12.75 5.97 0.81
CA GLU A 41 -12.42 4.60 0.39
C GLU A 41 -11.26 4.54 -0.60
N ASP A 42 -11.16 5.57 -1.43
CA ASP A 42 -10.14 5.75 -2.45
C ASP A 42 -8.91 6.51 -1.93
N PHE A 43 -8.73 6.66 -0.61
CA PHE A 43 -7.54 7.28 -0.03
C PHE A 43 -6.24 6.57 -0.45
N VAL A 44 -6.29 5.24 -0.60
CA VAL A 44 -5.20 4.45 -1.18
C VAL A 44 -5.70 3.80 -2.46
N GLU A 45 -5.18 4.20 -3.60
CA GLU A 45 -5.61 3.70 -4.92
C GLU A 45 -4.66 2.61 -5.43
N THR A 46 -5.23 1.57 -6.06
CA THR A 46 -4.45 0.55 -6.76
C THR A 46 -4.32 0.95 -8.22
N VAL A 47 -3.08 1.14 -8.69
CA VAL A 47 -2.77 1.31 -10.11
C VAL A 47 -2.38 -0.06 -10.65
N HIS A 48 -3.30 -0.71 -11.37
CA HIS A 48 -3.08 -2.04 -11.93
C HIS A 48 -1.81 -2.09 -12.79
N GLY A 49 -0.97 -3.10 -12.56
CA GLY A 49 0.33 -3.25 -13.23
C GLY A 49 1.45 -2.37 -12.69
N VAL A 50 1.17 -1.32 -11.90
CA VAL A 50 2.19 -0.35 -11.45
C VAL A 50 2.43 -0.43 -9.93
N GLY A 51 1.37 -0.40 -9.11
CA GLY A 51 1.50 -0.38 -7.65
C GLY A 51 0.39 0.42 -6.96
N TYR A 52 0.77 1.22 -5.97
CA TYR A 52 -0.17 1.97 -5.12
C TYR A 52 0.14 3.47 -5.13
N ARG A 53 -0.90 4.27 -4.92
CA ARG A 53 -0.74 5.71 -4.65
C ARG A 53 -1.68 6.15 -3.54
N LEU A 54 -1.28 7.20 -2.83
CA LEU A 54 -2.19 7.93 -1.97
C LEU A 54 -2.91 8.99 -2.81
N ARG A 55 -4.21 9.13 -2.61
CA ARG A 55 -4.96 10.25 -3.19
C ARG A 55 -4.47 11.52 -2.52
N GLN A 56 -4.04 12.49 -3.32
CA GLN A 56 -3.71 13.81 -2.77
C GLN A 56 -5.01 14.49 -2.36
N SER A 57 -5.14 14.81 -1.08
CA SER A 57 -6.18 15.72 -0.60
C SER A 57 -5.94 17.06 -1.27
N LYS A 58 -6.90 17.50 -2.09
CA LYS A 58 -6.91 18.84 -2.67
C LYS A 58 -7.55 19.80 -1.68
#